data_AF-A0A7W0LS81-F1
#
_entry.id   AF-A0A7W0LS81-F1
#
_cell.length_a   1.000
_cell.length_b   1.000
_cell.length_c   1.000
_cell.angle_alpha   90.00
_cell.angle_beta   90.00
_cell.angle_gamma   90.00
#
_symmetry.space_group_name_H-M   'P 1'
#
loop_
_entity.id
_entity.type
_entity.pdbx_description
1 polymer ?
#
loop_
_entity_poly.entity_id
_entity_poly.type
_entity_poly.pdbx_seq_one_letter_code
_entity_poly.pdbx_strand_id
1 'polypeptide(L)'
;MQGEYLELVPHERIVFSFGWEAIDVVSLIPPGSSRVEVTLAADGGGTAMTLRHTGIPPAHADEHDAGWTHFLPRLAAAAGGA
;
A
#
# COMPACT_ATOMS: atom_id res chain seq x y z
N MET A 1 8.93 -4.60 9.89
CA MET A 1 8.45 -4.47 8.49
C MET A 1 9.67 -4.35 7.60
N GLN A 2 9.68 -5.08 6.49
CA GLN A 2 10.71 -4.98 5.44
C GLN A 2 10.02 -4.97 4.08
N GLY A 3 10.58 -4.21 3.15
CA GLY A 3 10.09 -4.09 1.79
C GLY A 3 11.03 -3.24 0.94
N GLU A 4 10.81 -3.25 -0.37
CA GLU A 4 11.64 -2.55 -1.36
C GLU A 4 10.75 -1.85 -2.38
N TYR A 5 11.19 -0.68 -2.87
CA TYR A 5 10.56 -0.05 -4.02
C TYR A 5 10.91 -0.84 -5.29
N LEU A 6 9.89 -1.37 -5.94
CA LEU A 6 10.03 -2.18 -7.16
C LEU A 6 9.88 -1.33 -8.42
N GLU A 7 9.12 -0.24 -8.34
CA GLU A 7 8.85 0.67 -9.46
C GLU A 7 8.54 2.07 -8.94
N LEU A 8 9.15 3.08 -9.55
CA LEU A 8 8.91 4.49 -9.26
C LEU A 8 8.82 5.26 -10.58
N VAL A 9 7.60 5.67 -10.93
CA VAL A 9 7.33 6.55 -12.07
C VAL A 9 6.87 7.89 -11.50
N PRO A 10 7.60 8.99 -11.74
CA PRO A 10 7.24 10.30 -11.23
C PRO A 10 5.79 10.65 -11.50
N HIS A 11 5.05 11.04 -10.45
CA HIS A 11 3.66 11.51 -10.50
C HIS A 11 2.61 10.50 -10.99
N GLU A 12 2.99 9.28 -11.36
CA GLU A 12 2.08 8.31 -11.98
C GLU A 12 1.96 7.02 -11.18
N ARG A 13 3.07 6.47 -10.67
CA ARG A 13 3.05 5.12 -10.12
C ARG A 13 4.16 4.87 -9.11
N ILE A 14 3.76 4.21 -8.02
CA ILE A 14 4.67 3.69 -6.99
C ILE A 14 4.31 2.24 -6.75
N VAL A 15 5.32 1.37 -6.77
CA VAL A 15 5.17 -0.02 -6.38
C VAL A 15 6.23 -0.34 -5.35
N PHE A 16 5.81 -0.97 -4.26
CA PHE A 16 6.73 -1.53 -3.29
C PHE A 16 6.25 -2.90 -2.80
N SER A 17 7.20 -3.73 -2.41
CA SER A 17 6.91 -4.94 -1.67
C SER A 17 6.71 -4.63 -0.19
N PHE A 18 5.97 -5.48 0.50
CA PHE A 18 5.67 -5.33 1.92
C PHE A 18 5.69 -6.70 2.59
N GLY A 19 6.04 -6.70 3.87
CA GLY A 19 5.96 -7.88 4.72
C GLY A 19 6.67 -7.65 6.05
N TRP A 20 6.66 -8.69 6.87
CA TRP A 20 7.23 -8.68 8.20
C TRP A 20 8.29 -9.75 8.32
N GLU A 21 9.45 -9.39 8.89
CA GLU A 21 10.43 -10.40 9.28
C GLU A 21 9.77 -11.39 10.24
N ALA A 22 10.06 -12.68 10.04
CA ALA A 22 9.45 -13.73 10.85
C ALA A 22 9.91 -13.59 12.30
N ILE A 23 8.96 -13.26 13.18
CA ILE A 23 9.17 -13.27 14.63
C ILE A 23 9.03 -14.71 15.17
N ASP A 24 8.44 -15.59 14.36
CA ASP A 24 8.06 -16.98 14.61
C ASP A 24 7.69 -17.70 13.28
N VAL A 25 7.54 -19.03 13.30
CA VAL A 25 7.45 -19.95 12.12
C VAL A 25 6.28 -19.67 11.16
N VAL A 26 5.42 -18.71 11.48
CA VAL A 26 4.16 -18.41 10.79
C VAL A 26 4.10 -16.92 10.44
N SER A 27 5.19 -16.36 9.90
CA SER A 27 5.08 -15.05 9.23
C SER A 27 4.22 -15.25 7.98
N LEU A 28 2.91 -15.00 8.11
CA LEU A 28 1.92 -15.27 7.06
C LEU A 28 2.06 -14.32 5.86
N ILE A 29 2.84 -13.25 6.02
CA ILE A 29 3.25 -12.35 4.92
C ILE A 29 4.77 -12.10 5.06
N PRO A 30 5.61 -13.03 4.55
CA PRO A 30 7.05 -12.85 4.53
C PRO A 30 7.46 -11.56 3.81
N PRO A 31 8.64 -10.99 4.12
CA PRO A 31 9.14 -9.83 3.41
C PRO A 31 9.23 -10.12 1.90
N GLY A 32 8.75 -9.18 1.09
CA GLY A 32 8.73 -9.36 -0.36
C GLY A 32 7.52 -10.14 -0.91
N SER A 33 6.71 -10.80 -0.07
CA SER A 33 5.64 -11.69 -0.54
C SER A 33 4.35 -10.97 -0.90
N SER A 34 4.10 -9.79 -0.35
CA SER A 34 2.99 -8.93 -0.75
C SER A 34 3.49 -7.70 -1.50
N ARG A 35 2.59 -7.12 -2.29
CA ARG A 35 2.90 -5.97 -3.17
C ARG A 35 1.80 -4.93 -3.05
N VAL A 36 2.22 -3.70 -2.80
CA VAL A 36 1.36 -2.52 -2.83
C VAL A 36 1.65 -1.76 -4.12
N GLU A 37 0.59 -1.51 -4.88
CA GLU A 37 0.65 -0.70 -6.09
C GLU A 37 -0.23 0.53 -5.89
N VAL A 38 0.38 1.71 -6.05
CA VAL A 38 -0.30 2.99 -6.03
C VAL A 38 -0.21 3.58 -7.43
N THR A 39 -1.35 3.93 -8.00
CA THR A 39 -1.44 4.65 -9.28
C THR A 39 -2.14 5.97 -9.07
N LEU A 40 -1.59 7.01 -9.70
CA LEU A 40 -2.03 8.38 -9.62
C LEU A 40 -2.46 8.82 -11.02
N ALA A 41 -3.66 9.37 -11.11
CA ALA A 41 -4.17 9.98 -12.33
C ALA A 41 -4.64 11.40 -12.02
N ALA A 42 -4.36 12.34 -12.92
CA ALA A 42 -4.96 13.66 -12.85
C ALA A 42 -6.49 13.52 -12.97
N ASP A 43 -7.22 14.17 -12.07
CA ASP A 43 -8.68 14.20 -12.07
C ASP A 43 -9.17 15.61 -11.76
N GLY A 44 -9.47 16.37 -12.81
CA GLY A 44 -9.82 17.78 -12.71
C GLY A 44 -8.73 18.59 -12.02
N GLY A 45 -9.07 19.22 -10.90
CA GLY A 45 -8.14 19.98 -10.05
C GLY A 45 -7.43 19.14 -8.97
N GLY A 46 -7.64 17.83 -8.95
CA GLY A 46 -7.09 16.92 -7.95
C GLY A 46 -6.38 15.71 -8.55
N THR A 47 -6.20 14.69 -7.73
CA THR A 47 -5.55 13.43 -8.12
C THR A 47 -6.42 12.26 -7.67
N ALA A 48 -6.86 11.45 -8.64
CA ALA A 48 -7.47 10.17 -8.35
C ALA A 48 -6.35 9.15 -8.05
N MET A 49 -6.34 8.64 -6.83
CA MET A 49 -5.39 7.61 -6.40
C MET A 49 -6.09 6.27 -6.26
N THR A 50 -5.53 5.23 -6.86
CA THR A 50 -5.94 3.83 -6.62
C THR A 50 -4.82 3.10 -5.92
N LEU A 51 -5.16 2.35 -4.87
CA LEU A 51 -4.25 1.46 -4.16
C LEU A 51 -4.71 0.01 -4.32
N ARG A 52 -3.79 -0.87 -4.68
CA ARG A 52 -4.01 -2.33 -4.74
C ARG A 52 -2.97 -3.04 -3.90
N HIS A 53 -3.41 -3.80 -2.90
CA HIS A 53 -2.54 -4.68 -2.11
C HIS A 53 -2.78 -6.14 -2.50
N THR A 54 -1.77 -6.80 -3.06
CA THR A 54 -1.83 -8.20 -3.51
C THR A 54 -0.85 -9.07 -2.74
N GLY A 55 -1.01 -10.39 -2.80
CA GLY A 55 -0.18 -11.33 -2.04
C GLY A 55 -0.56 -11.44 -0.56
N ILE A 56 -1.73 -10.93 -0.19
CA ILE A 56 -2.30 -11.06 1.16
C ILE A 56 -3.06 -12.39 1.25
N PRO A 57 -2.70 -13.29 2.19
CA PRO A 57 -3.49 -14.47 2.44
C PRO A 57 -4.92 -14.08 2.86
N PRO A 58 -5.96 -14.80 2.42
CA PRO A 58 -7.35 -14.44 2.71
C PRO A 58 -7.66 -14.22 4.20
N ALA A 59 -6.99 -14.95 5.10
CA ALA A 59 -7.14 -14.81 6.54
C ALA A 59 -6.76 -13.43 7.10
N HIS A 60 -6.01 -12.63 6.34
CA HIS A 60 -5.57 -11.28 6.72
C HIS A 60 -6.16 -10.17 5.86
N ALA A 61 -7.06 -10.49 4.92
CA ALA A 61 -7.61 -9.50 4.01
C ALA A 61 -8.31 -8.35 4.75
N ASP A 62 -9.18 -8.67 5.72
CA ASP A 62 -9.96 -7.69 6.48
C ASP A 62 -9.07 -6.78 7.35
N GLU A 63 -8.00 -7.32 7.94
CA GLU A 63 -7.04 -6.56 8.73
C GLU A 63 -6.31 -5.51 7.87
N HIS A 64 -5.90 -5.90 6.66
CA HIS A 64 -5.22 -5.01 5.74
C HIS A 64 -6.17 -3.95 5.16
N ASP A 65 -7.41 -4.34 4.86
CA ASP A 65 -8.46 -3.41 4.42
C ASP A 65 -8.78 -2.38 5.50
N ALA A 66 -8.92 -2.81 6.76
CA ALA A 66 -9.12 -1.91 7.89
C ALA A 66 -7.95 -0.92 8.06
N GLY A 67 -6.71 -1.40 7.91
CA GLY A 67 -5.52 -0.56 7.93
C GLY A 67 -5.53 0.51 6.84
N TRP A 68 -5.80 0.13 5.59
CA TRP A 68 -5.87 1.09 4.49
C TRP A 68 -7.03 2.08 4.64
N THR A 69 -8.21 1.58 5.02
CA THR A 69 -9.38 2.42 5.31
C THR A 69 -9.09 3.45 6.40
N HIS A 70 -8.22 3.14 7.36
CA HIS A 70 -7.78 4.07 8.38
C HIS A 70 -6.82 5.15 7.84
N PHE A 71 -5.83 4.78 7.02
CA PHE A 71 -4.76 5.70 6.61
C PHE A 71 -5.07 6.52 5.35
N LEU A 72 -5.90 6.02 4.43
CA LEU A 72 -6.23 6.74 3.19
C LEU A 72 -6.89 8.11 3.42
N PRO A 73 -7.87 8.26 4.34
CA PRO A 73 -8.43 9.59 4.65
C PRO A 73 -7.41 10.56 5.25
N ARG A 74 -6.44 10.05 6.03
CA ARG A 74 -5.37 10.88 6.61
C ARG A 74 -4.39 11.36 5.55
N LEU A 75 -4.07 10.51 4.59
CA LEU A 75 -3.29 10.90 3.42
C LEU A 75 -4.01 12.01 2.63
N ALA A 76 -5.31 11.87 2.39
CA ALA A 76 -6.10 12.89 1.72
C ALA A 76 -6.06 14.24 2.48
N ALA A 77 -6.20 14.22 3.80
CA ALA A 77 -6.11 15.43 4.63
C ALA A 77 -4.72 16.07 4.58
N ALA A 78 -3.65 15.28 4.61
CA ALA A 78 -2.28 15.78 4.53
C ALA A 78 -1.91 16.31 3.14
N ALA A 79 -2.42 15.68 2.08
CA ALA A 79 -2.14 16.06 0.69
C ALA A 79 -2.96 17.29 0.24
N GLY A 80 -4.13 17.52 0.84
CA GLY A 80 -5.02 18.63 0.49
C GLY A 80 -4.42 20.02 0.73
N GLY A 81 -3.41 20.14 1.60
CA GLY A 81 -2.87 21.42 2.05
C GLY A 81 -3.90 22.22 2.86
N ALA A 82 -3.46 22.83 3.96
CA ALA A 82 -4.20 23.91 4.62
C ALA A 82 -3.67 25.25 4.12
#